data_AF-A0A1M4E8R4-F1
#
_entry.id   AF-A0A1M4E8R4-F1
#
_cell.length_a   1.000
_cell.length_b   1.000
_cell.length_c   1.000
_cell.angle_alpha   90.00
_cell.angle_beta   90.00
_cell.angle_gamma   90.00
#
_symmetry.space_group_name_H-M   'P 1'
#
loop_
_entity.id
_entity.type
_entity.pdbx_description
1 polymer ?
#
loop_
_entity_poly.entity_id
_entity_poly.type
_entity_poly.pdbx_seq_one_letter_code
_entity_poly.pdbx_strand_id
1 'polypeptide(L)'
;MRLTGPTRLIAAATLAAAAFMSTTGAAWAEPVTEDFQTSSGAIGPGSYKTVTLKCPSTLPYIVSFGASTQIDSDEDELHTHVVDVKANEANRSISVSFTNSEPKNTWPPVDVSVKLHVSCSNVKPAQPPSLHVTKNVTVPILGTFSAFVLCPVSHPRLVETHEGHDAALTRTKLNSFPGNVGGGATWENNDGFAPHPAWVRVYCTA
;
A
#
# COMPACT_ATOMS: atom_id res chain seq x y z
N MET A 1 72.44 -1.75 -14.46
CA MET A 1 71.75 -2.18 -15.70
C MET A 1 70.32 -1.66 -15.59
N ARG A 2 69.98 -0.52 -16.21
CA ARG A 2 69.27 -0.39 -17.52
C ARG A 2 68.10 -1.37 -17.63
N LEU A 3 66.86 -0.90 -17.41
CA LEU A 3 65.88 -0.41 -18.42
C LEU A 3 65.24 -1.62 -19.12
N THR A 4 63.91 -1.83 -19.13
CA THR A 4 62.87 -0.98 -19.71
C THR A 4 61.46 -1.46 -19.31
N GLY A 5 60.51 -0.55 -19.12
CA GLY A 5 59.05 -0.83 -19.22
C GLY A 5 58.65 -1.13 -20.69
N PRO A 6 57.38 -0.91 -21.17
CA PRO A 6 56.44 0.09 -20.64
C PRO A 6 54.92 -0.23 -20.77
N THR A 7 54.11 0.68 -20.21
CA THR A 7 52.81 1.18 -20.75
C THR A 7 51.60 0.21 -20.82
N ARG A 8 50.40 0.60 -20.35
CA ARG A 8 49.63 1.76 -20.84
C ARG A 8 48.58 2.31 -19.83
N LEU A 9 48.56 3.65 -19.77
CA LEU A 9 47.44 4.63 -19.68
C LEU A 9 46.54 4.55 -18.43
N ILE A 10 46.51 5.50 -17.47
CA ILE A 10 46.42 6.99 -17.43
C ILE A 10 45.17 7.57 -18.10
N ALA A 11 44.27 8.16 -17.29
CA ALA A 11 43.81 9.56 -17.33
C ALA A 11 42.69 9.77 -16.27
N ALA A 12 42.91 10.53 -15.19
CA ALA A 12 42.82 12.01 -15.10
C ALA A 12 41.36 12.50 -15.22
N ALA A 13 40.70 12.82 -14.11
CA ALA A 13 40.67 14.13 -13.44
C ALA A 13 39.62 15.08 -14.07
N THR A 14 38.69 15.58 -13.25
CA THR A 14 38.39 17.02 -13.08
C THR A 14 37.35 17.24 -11.99
N LEU A 15 37.63 18.22 -11.14
CA LEU A 15 36.71 18.83 -10.18
C LEU A 15 35.54 19.53 -10.89
N ALA A 16 34.37 19.52 -10.26
CA ALA A 16 33.46 20.65 -10.30
C ALA A 16 33.01 20.97 -8.86
N ALA A 17 33.83 21.77 -8.18
CA ALA A 17 33.37 22.57 -7.06
C ALA A 17 32.49 23.69 -7.64
N ALA A 18 31.19 23.60 -7.45
CA ALA A 18 30.29 24.74 -7.57
C ALA A 18 29.74 25.02 -6.16
N ALA A 19 30.50 25.82 -5.41
CA ALA A 19 29.95 26.55 -4.29
C ALA A 19 29.07 27.66 -4.87
N PHE A 20 27.75 27.50 -4.79
CA PHE A 20 26.86 28.63 -4.63
C PHE A 20 26.39 28.65 -3.19
N MET A 21 26.89 29.65 -2.46
CA MET A 21 26.32 30.06 -1.18
C MET A 21 24.88 30.52 -1.40
N SER A 22 23.95 29.87 -0.71
CA SER A 22 22.77 30.56 -0.18
C SER A 22 22.38 29.88 1.13
N THR A 23 22.84 30.47 2.22
CA THR A 23 22.26 30.25 3.55
C THR A 23 20.84 30.83 3.55
N THR A 24 19.83 29.98 3.62
CA THR A 24 18.61 30.23 4.40
C THR A 24 17.92 28.90 4.68
N GLY A 25 17.84 28.56 5.96
CA GLY A 25 17.02 27.46 6.47
C GLY A 25 17.77 26.15 6.57
N ALA A 26 18.13 25.77 7.80
CA ALA A 26 17.95 24.37 8.16
C ALA A 26 16.49 24.06 7.80
N ALA A 27 16.27 23.31 6.72
CA ALA A 27 15.02 22.60 6.56
C ALA A 27 15.01 21.61 7.73
N TRP A 28 14.50 22.07 8.88
CA TRP A 28 14.01 21.18 9.90
C TRP A 28 13.01 20.32 9.16
N ALA A 29 13.41 19.08 8.84
CA ALA A 29 12.47 18.06 8.42
C ALA A 29 11.51 17.95 9.60
N GLU A 30 10.37 18.63 9.49
CA GLU A 30 9.36 18.60 10.53
C GLU A 30 8.97 17.13 10.73
N PRO A 31 8.81 16.69 11.98
CA PRO A 31 8.60 15.28 12.26
C PRO A 31 7.28 14.85 11.65
N VAL A 32 7.37 14.17 10.51
CA VAL A 32 6.30 13.33 10.00
C VAL A 32 6.21 12.16 10.95
N THR A 33 5.15 12.12 11.74
CA THR A 33 4.89 11.00 12.64
C THR A 33 4.11 9.96 11.87
N GLU A 34 4.68 8.76 11.75
CA GLU A 34 3.95 7.59 11.26
C GLU A 34 3.39 6.83 12.47
N ASP A 35 2.09 6.59 12.44
CA ASP A 35 1.43 5.75 13.43
C ASP A 35 0.76 4.58 12.71
N PHE A 36 0.68 3.44 13.39
CA PHE A 36 0.07 2.24 12.86
C PHE A 36 -0.79 1.55 13.91
N GLN A 37 -1.95 1.07 13.47
CA GLN A 37 -2.82 0.27 14.30
C GLN A 37 -3.21 -0.99 13.56
N THR A 38 -3.00 -2.12 14.22
CA THR A 38 -3.50 -3.40 13.73
C THR A 38 -4.77 -3.74 14.50
N SER A 39 -5.84 -4.05 13.79
CA SER A 39 -7.10 -4.51 14.36
C SER A 39 -7.48 -5.80 13.66
N SER A 40 -7.55 -6.87 14.42
CA SER A 40 -8.03 -8.17 13.96
C SER A 40 -9.47 -8.44 14.41
N GLY A 41 -10.14 -9.35 13.71
CA GLY A 41 -11.29 -10.08 14.22
C GLY A 41 -12.34 -10.38 13.18
N ALA A 42 -13.22 -11.32 13.50
CA ALA A 42 -14.25 -11.85 12.63
C ALA A 42 -15.25 -10.80 12.12
N ILE A 43 -15.56 -10.86 10.82
CA ILE A 43 -16.63 -10.12 10.16
C ILE A 43 -17.68 -11.12 9.66
N GLY A 44 -18.88 -11.05 10.24
CA GLY A 44 -20.00 -11.88 9.82
C GLY A 44 -20.51 -11.51 8.42
N PRO A 45 -21.21 -12.43 7.73
CA PRO A 45 -21.76 -12.16 6.40
C PRO A 45 -22.75 -10.99 6.41
N GLY A 46 -22.70 -10.16 5.37
CA GLY A 46 -23.52 -8.96 5.23
C GLY A 46 -23.28 -7.90 6.32
N SER A 47 -22.14 -7.98 7.03
CA SER A 47 -21.76 -7.06 8.10
C SER A 47 -20.53 -6.26 7.68
N TYR A 48 -20.37 -5.09 8.30
CA TYR A 48 -19.20 -4.24 8.14
C TYR A 48 -18.51 -4.03 9.49
N LYS A 49 -17.18 -3.89 9.44
CA LYS A 49 -16.36 -3.51 10.59
C LYS A 49 -15.55 -2.28 10.24
N THR A 50 -15.59 -1.28 11.12
CA THR A 50 -14.85 -0.03 10.94
C THR A 50 -13.74 0.07 11.98
N VAL A 51 -12.50 0.25 11.51
CA VAL A 51 -11.33 0.51 12.35
C VAL A 51 -10.97 1.97 12.21
N THR A 52 -10.74 2.66 13.33
CA THR A 52 -10.39 4.09 13.33
C THR A 52 -9.05 4.31 13.98
N LEU A 53 -8.13 4.95 13.27
CA LEU A 53 -6.84 5.41 13.75
C LEU A 53 -6.85 6.93 13.84
N LYS A 54 -6.37 7.49 14.96
CA LYS A 54 -6.27 8.93 15.18
C LYS A 54 -4.80 9.34 15.17
N CYS A 55 -4.49 10.50 14.61
CA CYS A 55 -3.14 11.04 14.73
C CYS A 55 -2.78 11.28 16.22
N PRO A 56 -1.51 11.06 16.62
CA PRO A 56 -1.09 11.08 18.02
C PRO A 56 -1.10 12.47 18.70
N SER A 57 -1.30 13.56 17.95
CA SER A 57 -1.33 14.93 18.47
C SER A 57 -2.66 15.62 18.11
N THR A 58 -2.99 16.72 18.81
CA THR A 58 -4.19 17.53 18.56
C THR A 58 -4.06 18.50 17.38
N LEU A 59 -2.83 18.74 16.90
CA LEU A 59 -2.51 19.68 15.82
C LEU A 59 -2.00 19.11 14.47
N PRO A 60 -1.77 17.80 14.26
CA PRO A 60 -1.17 17.34 13.04
C PRO A 60 -2.23 17.15 11.94
N TYR A 61 -1.90 17.61 10.74
CA TYR A 61 -2.61 17.36 9.50
C TYR A 61 -2.27 15.97 8.97
N ILE A 62 -3.26 15.30 8.37
CA ILE A 62 -3.05 14.02 7.71
C ILE A 62 -2.31 14.30 6.38
N VAL A 63 -1.15 13.68 6.16
CA VAL A 63 -0.35 13.84 4.94
C VAL A 63 -0.62 12.70 3.99
N SER A 64 -0.63 11.48 4.50
CA SER A 64 -0.97 10.29 3.74
C SER A 64 -1.52 9.23 4.69
N PHE A 65 -2.28 8.30 4.15
CA PHE A 65 -2.75 7.16 4.91
C PHE A 65 -2.94 5.97 4.01
N GLY A 66 -3.03 4.81 4.63
CA GLY A 66 -3.42 3.62 3.91
C GLY A 66 -3.89 2.52 4.81
N ALA A 67 -4.38 1.49 4.15
CA ALA A 67 -4.89 0.29 4.77
C ALA A 67 -4.26 -0.92 4.09
N SER A 68 -3.84 -1.88 4.90
CA SER A 68 -3.41 -3.19 4.44
C SER A 68 -4.34 -4.24 5.05
N THR A 69 -4.89 -5.11 4.21
CA THR A 69 -5.66 -6.27 4.67
C THR A 69 -4.86 -7.54 4.55
N GLN A 70 -4.96 -8.39 5.56
CA GLN A 70 -4.56 -9.78 5.52
C GLN A 70 -5.77 -10.60 5.97
N ILE A 71 -6.12 -11.61 5.19
CA ILE A 71 -7.23 -12.53 5.47
C ILE A 71 -6.57 -13.88 5.67
N ASP A 72 -6.95 -14.57 6.75
CA ASP A 72 -6.24 -15.78 7.18
C ASP A 72 -6.65 -17.04 6.39
N SER A 73 -7.51 -16.89 5.36
CA SER A 73 -8.13 -17.98 4.58
C SER A 73 -8.39 -17.57 3.12
N ASP A 74 -7.93 -18.40 2.18
CA ASP A 74 -7.95 -18.14 0.72
C ASP A 74 -9.38 -18.02 0.14
N GLU A 75 -10.34 -18.80 0.65
CA GLU A 75 -11.73 -18.76 0.18
C GLU A 75 -12.44 -17.46 0.60
N ASP A 76 -12.01 -16.89 1.72
CA ASP A 76 -12.66 -15.73 2.32
C ASP A 76 -12.19 -14.39 1.71
N GLU A 77 -11.10 -14.42 0.95
CA GLU A 77 -10.54 -13.27 0.25
C GLU A 77 -11.40 -12.76 -0.91
N LEU A 78 -12.20 -13.63 -1.52
CA LEU A 78 -13.08 -13.27 -2.64
C LEU A 78 -14.30 -12.49 -2.19
N HIS A 79 -14.67 -12.58 -0.91
CA HIS A 79 -15.88 -12.00 -0.36
C HIS A 79 -15.61 -10.84 0.59
N THR A 80 -14.34 -10.64 0.95
CA THR A 80 -13.94 -9.60 1.90
C THR A 80 -13.18 -8.50 1.20
N HIS A 81 -13.69 -7.26 1.31
CA HIS A 81 -13.11 -6.11 0.64
C HIS A 81 -13.11 -4.87 1.52
N VAL A 82 -12.13 -3.98 1.28
CA VAL A 82 -12.18 -2.60 1.76
C VAL A 82 -13.27 -1.88 0.98
N VAL A 83 -14.30 -1.40 1.67
CA VAL A 83 -15.42 -0.70 1.03
C VAL A 83 -15.20 0.80 1.04
N ASP A 84 -14.64 1.31 2.14
CA ASP A 84 -14.49 2.74 2.32
C ASP A 84 -13.29 3.06 3.20
N VAL A 85 -12.64 4.16 2.87
CA VAL A 85 -11.62 4.79 3.69
C VAL A 85 -11.98 6.26 3.82
N LYS A 86 -12.28 6.72 5.03
CA LYS A 86 -12.63 8.11 5.29
C LYS A 86 -11.57 8.77 6.15
N ALA A 87 -10.98 9.85 5.65
CA ALA A 87 -10.27 10.80 6.47
C ALA A 87 -11.29 11.79 7.06
N ASN A 88 -11.44 11.77 8.39
CA ASN A 88 -12.17 12.79 9.13
C ASN A 88 -11.17 13.86 9.55
N GLU A 89 -11.05 14.91 8.73
CA GLU A 89 -10.15 16.03 8.98
C GLU A 89 -10.47 16.81 10.26
N ALA A 90 -11.75 16.87 10.66
CA ALA A 90 -12.15 17.60 11.86
C ALA A 90 -11.69 16.89 13.14
N ASN A 91 -11.73 15.55 13.17
CA ASN A 91 -11.28 14.73 14.29
C ASN A 91 -9.87 14.15 14.11
N ARG A 92 -9.19 14.49 13.00
CA ARG A 92 -7.87 13.98 12.58
C ARG A 92 -7.77 12.46 12.71
N SER A 93 -8.81 11.79 12.23
CA SER A 93 -8.93 10.34 12.32
C SER A 93 -9.23 9.73 10.97
N ILE A 94 -8.63 8.59 10.68
CA ILE A 94 -8.94 7.79 9.49
C ILE A 94 -9.74 6.58 9.93
N SER A 95 -10.87 6.39 9.29
CA SER A 95 -11.73 5.23 9.48
C SER A 95 -11.72 4.38 8.23
N VAL A 96 -11.49 3.09 8.38
CA VAL A 96 -11.54 2.13 7.27
C VAL A 96 -12.60 1.09 7.56
N SER A 97 -13.47 0.89 6.58
CA SER A 97 -14.57 -0.06 6.65
C SER A 97 -14.33 -1.24 5.74
N PHE A 98 -14.48 -2.43 6.31
CA PHE A 98 -14.38 -3.71 5.61
C PHE A 98 -15.73 -4.37 5.63
N THR A 99 -16.06 -5.07 4.56
CA THR A 99 -17.30 -5.86 4.48
C THR A 99 -16.97 -7.29 4.13
N ASN A 100 -17.80 -8.20 4.64
CA ASN A 100 -18.02 -9.50 4.02
C ASN A 100 -19.28 -9.39 3.15
N SER A 101 -19.14 -9.47 1.83
CA SER A 101 -20.22 -9.31 0.87
C SER A 101 -21.14 -10.53 0.73
N GLU A 102 -20.85 -11.62 1.45
CA GLU A 102 -21.71 -12.80 1.44
C GLU A 102 -23.12 -12.51 2.01
N PRO A 103 -24.17 -13.11 1.45
CA PRO A 103 -25.51 -13.07 2.02
C PRO A 103 -25.53 -13.56 3.47
N LYS A 104 -26.42 -13.00 4.30
CA LYS A 104 -26.56 -13.43 5.69
C LYS A 104 -26.84 -14.94 5.76
N ASN A 105 -26.12 -15.64 6.65
CA ASN A 105 -26.22 -17.07 6.93
C ASN A 105 -25.78 -18.02 5.80
N THR A 106 -25.15 -17.55 4.72
CA THR A 106 -24.60 -18.44 3.69
C THR A 106 -23.15 -18.84 3.95
N TRP A 107 -22.42 -18.06 4.75
CA TRP A 107 -21.00 -18.25 5.00
C TRP A 107 -20.63 -18.05 6.47
N PRO A 108 -19.60 -18.77 7.00
CA PRO A 108 -19.05 -18.46 8.30
C PRO A 108 -18.45 -17.04 8.35
N PRO A 109 -18.28 -16.47 9.55
CA PRO A 109 -17.54 -15.23 9.71
C PRO A 109 -16.10 -15.37 9.20
N VAL A 110 -15.59 -14.31 8.57
CA VAL A 110 -14.22 -14.25 8.06
C VAL A 110 -13.33 -13.54 9.05
N ASP A 111 -12.21 -14.16 9.41
CA ASP A 111 -11.17 -13.50 10.20
C ASP A 111 -10.32 -12.58 9.33
N VAL A 112 -10.34 -11.29 9.67
CA VAL A 112 -9.62 -10.25 8.94
C VAL A 112 -8.67 -9.55 9.90
N SER A 113 -7.41 -9.45 9.48
CA SER A 113 -6.42 -8.58 10.09
C SER A 113 -6.24 -7.33 9.24
N VAL A 114 -6.52 -6.18 9.85
CA VAL A 114 -6.39 -4.88 9.19
C VAL A 114 -5.26 -4.12 9.84
N LYS A 115 -4.30 -3.70 9.04
CA LYS A 115 -3.29 -2.73 9.45
C LYS A 115 -3.58 -1.39 8.82
N LEU A 116 -3.85 -0.40 9.65
CA LEU A 116 -3.94 1.00 9.25
C LEU A 116 -2.62 1.68 9.53
N HIS A 117 -2.22 2.57 8.63
CA HIS A 117 -1.12 3.47 8.86
C HIS A 117 -1.53 4.89 8.46
N VAL A 118 -1.06 5.83 9.24
CA VAL A 118 -1.24 7.26 8.99
C VAL A 118 0.09 7.97 9.13
N SER A 119 0.34 8.86 8.19
CA SER A 119 1.42 9.83 8.25
C SER A 119 0.81 11.18 8.59
N CYS A 120 1.22 11.78 9.70
CA CYS A 120 0.74 13.07 10.15
C CYS A 120 1.88 14.09 10.24
N SER A 121 1.60 15.36 9.94
CA SER A 121 2.56 16.47 10.02
C SER A 121 1.95 17.66 10.76
N ASN A 122 2.74 18.43 11.49
CA ASN A 122 2.26 19.66 12.14
C ASN A 122 2.07 20.84 11.16
N VAL A 123 2.44 20.67 9.89
CA VAL A 123 2.20 21.66 8.82
C VAL A 123 1.17 21.17 7.83
N LYS A 124 0.31 22.11 7.41
CA LYS A 124 -0.76 21.83 6.47
C LYS A 124 -0.14 21.40 5.13
N PRO A 125 -0.47 20.22 4.60
CA PRO A 125 0.05 19.77 3.32
C PRO A 125 -0.50 20.66 2.19
N ALA A 126 0.32 20.85 1.16
CA ALA A 126 -0.03 21.63 -0.03
C ALA A 126 -1.08 20.92 -0.91
N GLN A 127 -1.19 19.60 -0.78
CA GLN A 127 -2.10 18.76 -1.54
C GLN A 127 -3.01 17.98 -0.59
N PRO A 128 -4.20 17.53 -1.04
CA PRO A 128 -5.02 16.59 -0.29
C PRO A 128 -4.22 15.33 0.07
N PRO A 129 -4.55 14.65 1.17
CA PRO A 129 -3.81 13.46 1.57
C PRO A 129 -3.91 12.36 0.51
N SER A 130 -2.79 11.72 0.20
CA SER A 130 -2.78 10.57 -0.71
C SER A 130 -3.23 9.31 0.04
N LEU A 131 -4.11 8.52 -0.56
CA LEU A 131 -4.52 7.21 -0.04
C LEU A 131 -3.78 6.09 -0.78
N HIS A 132 -3.40 5.04 -0.07
CA HIS A 132 -3.12 3.76 -0.69
C HIS A 132 -3.74 2.57 0.04
N VAL A 133 -4.19 1.58 -0.71
CA VAL A 133 -4.80 0.36 -0.18
C VAL A 133 -4.01 -0.83 -0.67
N THR A 134 -3.54 -1.66 0.25
CA THR A 134 -2.82 -2.91 -0.04
C THR A 134 -3.71 -4.09 0.32
N LYS A 135 -3.87 -5.03 -0.62
CA LYS A 135 -4.48 -6.34 -0.37
C LYS A 135 -3.38 -7.38 -0.45
N ASN A 136 -3.11 -8.05 0.66
CA ASN A 136 -2.27 -9.24 0.68
C ASN A 136 -3.16 -10.44 0.37
N VAL A 137 -2.62 -11.38 -0.40
CA VAL A 137 -3.30 -12.60 -0.80
C VAL A 137 -2.35 -13.79 -0.71
N THR A 138 -2.91 -14.97 -0.52
CA THR A 138 -2.19 -16.23 -0.68
C THR A 138 -2.62 -16.87 -1.98
N VAL A 139 -1.68 -17.07 -2.90
CA VAL A 139 -1.96 -17.70 -4.19
C VAL A 139 -1.95 -19.22 -3.99
N PRO A 140 -3.05 -19.92 -4.30
CA PRO A 140 -3.17 -21.35 -4.06
C PRO A 140 -2.20 -22.15 -4.92
N ILE A 141 -1.98 -23.42 -4.53
CA ILE A 141 -1.16 -24.38 -5.27
C ILE A 141 -1.77 -24.59 -6.65
N LEU A 142 -0.93 -24.61 -7.70
CA LEU A 142 -1.30 -24.89 -9.09
C LEU A 142 -2.50 -24.07 -9.60
N GLY A 143 -2.21 -22.96 -10.25
CA GLY A 143 -3.21 -22.26 -11.02
C GLY A 143 -2.97 -20.76 -11.12
N THR A 144 -3.98 -20.08 -11.64
CA THR A 144 -3.99 -18.62 -11.78
C THR A 144 -4.90 -18.00 -10.74
N PHE A 145 -4.41 -16.99 -10.04
CA PHE A 145 -5.20 -16.21 -9.09
C PHE A 145 -5.16 -14.73 -9.40
N SER A 146 -6.27 -14.04 -9.22
CA SER A 146 -6.36 -12.58 -9.44
C SER A 146 -6.83 -11.87 -8.19
N ALA A 147 -6.07 -10.86 -7.79
CA ALA A 147 -6.46 -9.95 -6.71
C ALA A 147 -6.75 -8.56 -7.27
N PHE A 148 -7.74 -7.91 -6.68
CA PHE A 148 -8.22 -6.60 -7.10
C PHE A 148 -8.50 -5.72 -5.89
N VAL A 149 -8.24 -4.43 -6.05
CA VAL A 149 -8.52 -3.40 -5.07
C VAL A 149 -9.19 -2.23 -5.79
N LEU A 150 -10.38 -1.88 -5.31
CA LEU A 150 -11.10 -0.70 -5.78
C LEU A 150 -10.70 0.51 -4.95
N CYS A 151 -10.58 1.65 -5.62
CA CYS A 151 -10.45 2.93 -4.96
C CYS A 151 -11.77 3.27 -4.24
N PRO A 152 -11.73 3.72 -2.97
CA PRO A 152 -12.93 4.01 -2.22
C PRO A 152 -13.63 5.26 -2.75
N VAL A 153 -14.92 5.42 -2.41
CA VAL A 153 -15.75 6.54 -2.88
C VAL A 153 -15.17 7.91 -2.53
N SER A 154 -14.46 8.02 -1.40
CA SER A 154 -13.78 9.26 -0.96
C SER A 154 -12.57 9.63 -1.81
N HIS A 155 -11.95 8.66 -2.48
CA HIS A 155 -10.75 8.81 -3.32
C HIS A 155 -10.93 7.97 -4.58
N PRO A 156 -11.89 8.30 -5.47
CA PRO A 156 -12.40 7.36 -6.47
C PRO A 156 -11.45 7.15 -7.66
N ARG A 157 -10.35 7.92 -7.75
CA ARG A 157 -9.44 7.91 -8.90
C ARG A 157 -8.16 7.17 -8.57
N LEU A 158 -7.89 6.11 -9.32
CA LEU A 158 -6.62 5.40 -9.35
C LEU A 158 -5.55 6.30 -9.98
N VAL A 159 -4.43 6.42 -9.27
CA VAL A 159 -3.20 7.06 -9.74
C VAL A 159 -2.23 5.99 -10.24
N GLU A 160 -2.03 4.94 -9.46
CA GLU A 160 -1.01 3.93 -9.73
C GLU A 160 -1.36 2.58 -9.08
N THR A 161 -0.95 1.48 -9.72
CA THR A 161 -1.07 0.11 -9.19
C THR A 161 0.31 -0.51 -9.09
N HIS A 162 0.68 -0.94 -7.90
CA HIS A 162 1.87 -1.74 -7.63
C HIS A 162 1.46 -3.15 -7.23
N GLU A 163 2.35 -4.09 -7.44
CA GLU A 163 2.18 -5.48 -7.00
C GLU A 163 3.53 -6.04 -6.58
N GLY A 164 3.50 -7.07 -5.75
CA GLY A 164 4.65 -7.88 -5.43
C GLY A 164 4.24 -9.30 -5.09
N HIS A 165 5.13 -10.25 -5.34
CA HIS A 165 4.85 -11.67 -5.19
C HIS A 165 6.14 -12.43 -4.85
N ASP A 166 6.01 -13.63 -4.30
CA ASP A 166 7.13 -14.56 -4.15
C ASP A 166 7.79 -14.88 -5.51
N ALA A 167 9.09 -15.19 -5.52
CA ALA A 167 9.81 -15.56 -6.74
C ALA A 167 9.27 -16.84 -7.42
N ALA A 168 8.56 -17.70 -6.68
CA ALA A 168 7.87 -18.88 -7.21
C ALA A 168 6.60 -18.54 -8.03
N LEU A 169 6.11 -17.30 -7.91
CA LEU A 169 4.96 -16.81 -8.67
C LEU A 169 5.41 -16.06 -9.93
N THR A 170 4.60 -16.13 -10.98
CA THR A 170 4.79 -15.32 -12.19
C THR A 170 3.62 -14.38 -12.36
N ARG A 171 3.84 -13.07 -12.38
CA ARG A 171 2.79 -12.12 -12.77
C ARG A 171 2.44 -12.32 -14.25
N THR A 172 1.20 -12.73 -14.50
CA THR A 172 0.66 -12.90 -15.86
C THR A 172 -0.01 -11.61 -16.36
N LYS A 173 -0.58 -10.80 -15.46
CA LYS A 173 -1.27 -9.57 -15.84
C LYS A 173 -1.28 -8.52 -14.74
N LEU A 174 -1.12 -7.25 -15.12
CA LEU A 174 -1.52 -6.11 -14.29
C LEU A 174 -2.91 -5.67 -14.74
N ASN A 175 -3.85 -5.63 -13.80
CA ASN A 175 -5.25 -5.33 -14.06
C ASN A 175 -5.55 -3.86 -13.71
N SER A 176 -6.27 -3.19 -14.60
CA SER A 176 -6.84 -1.86 -14.36
C SER A 176 -8.34 -1.91 -14.65
N PHE A 177 -9.13 -1.30 -13.77
CA PHE A 177 -10.58 -1.24 -13.98
C PHE A 177 -10.95 -0.10 -14.93
N PRO A 178 -11.99 -0.29 -15.77
CA PRO A 178 -12.53 0.79 -16.60
C PRO A 178 -12.84 2.04 -15.77
N GLY A 179 -12.44 3.21 -16.27
CA GLY A 179 -12.64 4.47 -15.57
C GLY A 179 -11.61 4.77 -14.48
N ASN A 180 -10.52 4.00 -14.38
CA ASN A 180 -9.46 4.18 -13.37
C ASN A 180 -10.01 4.21 -11.94
N VAL A 181 -10.93 3.29 -11.62
CA VAL A 181 -11.56 3.19 -10.29
C VAL A 181 -10.92 2.13 -9.40
N GLY A 182 -9.83 1.52 -9.86
CA GLY A 182 -9.14 0.47 -9.12
C GLY A 182 -8.11 -0.26 -9.96
N GLY A 183 -7.32 -1.08 -9.30
CA GLY A 183 -6.24 -1.87 -9.89
C GLY A 183 -6.19 -3.29 -9.34
N GLY A 184 -5.37 -4.12 -9.94
CA GLY A 184 -5.21 -5.52 -9.57
C GLY A 184 -4.00 -6.15 -10.21
N ALA A 185 -3.73 -7.39 -9.85
CA ALA A 185 -2.73 -8.22 -10.50
C ALA A 185 -3.23 -9.66 -10.57
N THR A 186 -2.75 -10.38 -11.57
CA THR A 186 -2.98 -11.80 -11.75
C THR A 186 -1.63 -12.49 -11.73
N TRP A 187 -1.53 -13.55 -10.94
CA TRP A 187 -0.34 -14.37 -10.82
C TRP A 187 -0.67 -15.81 -11.14
N GLU A 188 0.33 -16.52 -11.66
CA GLU A 188 0.30 -17.96 -11.86
C GLU A 188 1.27 -18.61 -10.86
N ASN A 189 0.74 -19.54 -10.08
CA ASN A 189 1.52 -20.42 -9.24
C ASN A 189 1.82 -21.71 -9.98
N ASN A 190 3.05 -21.81 -10.47
CA ASN A 190 3.57 -23.02 -11.11
C ASN A 190 4.21 -23.98 -10.10
N ASP A 191 4.28 -23.59 -8.83
CA ASP A 191 4.68 -24.48 -7.75
C ASP A 191 3.56 -25.47 -7.45
N GLY A 192 3.86 -26.76 -7.62
CA GLY A 192 2.97 -27.88 -7.36
C GLY A 192 2.86 -28.26 -5.89
N PHE A 193 3.60 -27.60 -5.00
CA PHE A 193 3.84 -28.09 -3.65
C PHE A 193 3.41 -27.12 -2.55
N ALA A 194 3.40 -25.82 -2.81
CA ALA A 194 3.10 -24.81 -1.80
C ALA A 194 2.29 -23.62 -2.32
N PRO A 195 1.40 -23.05 -1.49
CA PRO A 195 0.83 -21.74 -1.74
C PRO A 195 1.88 -20.66 -1.49
N HIS A 196 1.77 -19.53 -2.19
CA HIS A 196 2.76 -18.46 -2.13
C HIS A 196 2.13 -17.08 -1.91
N PRO A 197 2.74 -16.20 -1.09
CA PRO A 197 2.19 -14.89 -0.82
C PRO A 197 2.34 -13.94 -2.02
N ALA A 198 1.34 -13.10 -2.23
CA ALA A 198 1.38 -11.97 -3.14
C ALA A 198 0.60 -10.77 -2.57
N TRP A 199 0.76 -9.60 -3.16
CA TRP A 199 0.03 -8.41 -2.77
C TRP A 199 -0.19 -7.45 -3.94
N VAL A 200 -1.31 -6.73 -3.90
CA VAL A 200 -1.58 -5.57 -4.77
C VAL A 200 -1.70 -4.34 -3.91
N ARG A 201 -1.07 -3.24 -4.33
CA ARG A 201 -1.26 -1.90 -3.75
C ARG A 201 -1.80 -0.95 -4.81
N VAL A 202 -2.87 -0.24 -4.49
CA VAL A 202 -3.39 0.85 -5.33
C VAL A 202 -3.19 2.19 -4.62
N TYR A 203 -2.78 3.21 -5.36
CA TYR A 203 -2.73 4.59 -4.92
C TYR A 203 -3.94 5.33 -5.50
N CYS A 204 -4.69 5.99 -4.63
CA CYS A 204 -5.94 6.65 -4.99
C CYS A 204 -5.92 8.12 -4.56
N THR A 205 -6.58 8.96 -5.34
CA THR A 205 -6.76 10.40 -5.09
C THR A 205 -8.24 10.77 -5.08
N ALA A 206 -8.57 11.83 -4.34
CA ALA A 206 -9.84 12.54 -4.43
C ALA A 206 -10.02 13.21 -5.81
#